data_AF-A0A6N6KLN8-F1
#
_entry.id   AF-A0A6N6KLN8-F1
#
_cell.length_a   1.000
_cell.length_b   1.000
_cell.length_c   1.000
_cell.angle_alpha   90.00
_cell.angle_beta   90.00
_cell.angle_gamma   90.00
#
_symmetry.space_group_name_H-M   'P 1'
#
loop_
_entity.id
_entity.type
_entity.pdbx_description
1 polymer ?
#
loop_
_entity_poly.entity_id
_entity_poly.type
_entity_poly.pdbx_seq_one_letter_code
_entity_poly.pdbx_strand_id
1 'polypeptide(L)'
;YDWCNTGDLNAKEAYITMRDALKTAGRPIVFSICEWGQNEPWKWGKDIGHLWRVSGDITPCWDCEQGHGSWFSLGVWKIINLRKGIRSASGPGHWNDFDMMEVGNGMTAAEDRVHFAMWAMLASPLIMGNDLRSASTTTLEILTNEEVIAVNQDSLGIQAFRFYKEGNLDIWAKPLSNEEWAFCFVNLGEQELKLDFNWKKEPIEDGLYKRYLKVRENSFTIRDLYRKADIGHTGSNLQATIAQHDCLLIKLRKTN
;
A
#
# COMPACT_ATOMS: atom_id res chain seq x y z
N TYR A 1 5.59 11.42 15.59
CA TYR A 1 6.55 12.26 16.32
C TYR A 1 7.47 12.85 15.28
N ASP A 2 7.26 14.13 15.02
CA ASP A 2 7.78 14.86 13.85
C ASP A 2 9.29 15.17 13.97
N TRP A 3 9.89 15.61 12.86
CA TRP A 3 11.32 15.87 12.71
C TRP A 3 11.64 17.31 12.27
N CYS A 4 10.69 18.23 12.41
CA CYS A 4 10.93 19.65 12.17
C CYS A 4 11.85 20.28 13.24
N ASN A 5 12.70 21.23 12.82
CA ASN A 5 13.53 22.07 13.71
C ASN A 5 14.49 21.29 14.64
N THR A 6 15.06 20.18 14.18
CA THR A 6 15.91 19.30 14.98
C THR A 6 17.39 19.69 14.99
N GLY A 7 17.81 20.65 14.15
CA GLY A 7 19.22 21.01 14.00
C GLY A 7 20.07 19.79 13.60
N ASP A 8 21.19 19.60 14.28
CA ASP A 8 22.14 18.51 14.00
C ASP A 8 21.90 17.24 14.84
N LEU A 9 20.71 17.07 15.41
CA LEU A 9 20.40 15.87 16.21
C LEU A 9 20.47 14.60 15.36
N ASN A 10 21.00 13.52 15.95
CA ASN A 10 20.94 12.19 15.36
C ASN A 10 19.51 11.65 15.45
N ALA A 11 18.91 11.30 14.30
CA ALA A 11 17.54 10.78 14.22
C ALA A 11 17.30 9.59 15.15
N LYS A 12 18.12 8.54 15.03
CA LYS A 12 17.95 7.31 15.80
C LYS A 12 18.01 7.56 17.30
N GLU A 13 18.99 8.35 17.77
CA GLU A 13 19.16 8.64 19.20
C GLU A 13 18.02 9.50 19.78
N ALA A 14 17.54 10.48 19.02
CA ALA A 14 16.41 11.31 19.44
C ALA A 14 15.11 10.47 19.54
N TYR A 15 14.85 9.59 18.56
CA TYR A 15 13.70 8.69 18.62
C TYR A 15 13.81 7.65 19.74
N ILE A 16 15.02 7.15 20.05
CA ILE A 16 15.26 6.30 21.24
C ILE A 16 14.88 7.04 22.52
N THR A 17 15.31 8.30 22.64
CA THR A 17 15.02 9.12 23.82
C THR A 17 13.51 9.25 24.05
N MET A 18 12.75 9.52 22.99
CA MET A 18 11.28 9.60 23.08
C MET A 18 10.64 8.24 23.38
N ARG A 19 11.08 7.15 22.74
CA ARG A 19 10.60 5.79 23.03
C ARG A 19 10.75 5.45 24.53
N ASP A 20 11.91 5.74 25.11
CA ASP A 20 12.20 5.41 26.50
C ASP A 20 11.37 6.27 27.48
N ALA A 21 11.11 7.53 27.12
CA ALA A 21 10.17 8.38 27.85
C ALA A 21 8.74 7.82 27.82
N LEU A 22 8.23 7.42 26.65
CA LEU A 22 6.91 6.80 26.49
C LEU A 22 6.80 5.50 27.32
N LYS A 23 7.84 4.66 27.29
CA LYS A 23 7.90 3.43 28.09
C LYS A 23 7.87 3.74 29.60
N THR A 24 8.63 4.75 30.04
CA THR A 24 8.69 5.18 31.45
C THR A 24 7.34 5.70 31.95
N ALA A 25 6.56 6.35 31.09
CA ALA A 25 5.21 6.80 31.43
C ALA A 25 4.22 5.65 31.73
N GLY A 26 4.54 4.40 31.37
CA GLY A 26 3.83 3.20 31.80
C GLY A 26 2.50 2.90 31.09
N ARG A 27 2.04 3.77 30.18
CA ARG A 27 0.89 3.52 29.31
C ARG A 27 1.34 3.00 27.94
N PRO A 28 0.76 1.90 27.41
CA PRO A 28 1.01 1.49 26.04
C PRO A 28 0.61 2.58 25.04
N ILE A 29 1.55 3.04 24.24
CA ILE A 29 1.38 4.11 23.24
C ILE A 29 2.00 3.64 21.93
N VAL A 30 1.23 3.70 20.84
CA VAL A 30 1.76 3.51 19.49
C VAL A 30 2.70 4.67 19.18
N PHE A 31 3.95 4.35 18.87
CA PHE A 31 4.97 5.32 18.53
C PHE A 31 5.19 5.36 17.02
N SER A 32 4.61 6.38 16.37
CA SER A 32 4.80 6.68 14.94
C SER A 32 5.95 7.66 14.75
N ILE A 33 6.94 7.28 13.95
CA ILE A 33 8.15 8.04 13.62
C ILE A 33 7.87 8.85 12.34
N CYS A 34 8.13 10.16 12.37
CA CYS A 34 7.89 11.05 11.22
C CYS A 34 9.12 11.91 10.94
N GLU A 35 10.14 11.30 10.34
CA GLU A 35 11.34 11.97 9.80
C GLU A 35 11.43 11.84 8.27
N TRP A 36 10.31 11.54 7.64
CA TRP A 36 10.13 11.54 6.19
C TRP A 36 11.04 10.57 5.40
N GLY A 37 11.63 9.61 6.10
CA GLY A 37 12.54 8.62 5.53
C GLY A 37 13.94 9.13 5.20
N GLN A 38 14.35 10.30 5.69
CA GLN A 38 15.63 10.93 5.34
C GLN A 38 16.83 10.17 5.90
N ASN A 39 16.69 9.60 7.10
CA ASN A 39 17.73 8.86 7.79
C ASN A 39 17.51 7.34 7.72
N GLU A 40 16.73 6.90 6.72
CA GLU A 40 16.47 5.49 6.42
C GLU A 40 15.90 4.70 7.62
N PRO A 41 14.72 5.07 8.14
CA PRO A 41 14.16 4.51 9.36
C PRO A 41 13.81 3.03 9.22
N TRP A 42 13.64 2.51 8.00
CA TRP A 42 13.55 1.08 7.74
C TRP A 42 14.79 0.27 8.17
N LYS A 43 15.94 0.91 8.45
CA LYS A 43 17.15 0.23 8.95
C LYS A 43 17.23 0.14 10.48
N TRP A 44 16.47 0.96 11.21
CA TRP A 44 16.63 1.08 12.66
C TRP A 44 15.32 1.24 13.45
N GLY A 45 14.23 1.62 12.79
CA GLY A 45 12.95 1.97 13.37
C GLY A 45 12.24 0.80 14.04
N LYS A 46 12.46 -0.43 13.58
CA LYS A 46 11.81 -1.64 14.12
C LYS A 46 11.95 -1.82 15.63
N ASP A 47 13.11 -1.51 16.20
CA ASP A 47 13.38 -1.66 17.64
C ASP A 47 13.02 -0.39 18.44
N ILE A 48 12.43 0.60 17.78
CA ILE A 48 12.19 1.93 18.34
C ILE A 48 10.72 2.34 18.27
N GLY A 49 10.13 2.32 17.09
CA GLY A 49 8.74 2.69 16.83
C GLY A 49 7.94 1.55 16.21
N HIS A 50 6.65 1.78 16.03
CA HIS A 50 5.70 0.81 15.48
C HIS A 50 5.37 1.08 14.01
N LEU A 51 5.71 2.28 13.53
CA LEU A 51 5.59 2.69 12.14
C LEU A 51 6.52 3.89 11.89
N TRP A 52 6.96 4.07 10.65
CA TRP A 52 7.81 5.20 10.25
C TRP A 52 7.49 5.71 8.84
N ARG A 53 7.36 7.02 8.70
CA ARG A 53 7.20 7.67 7.39
C ARG A 53 8.38 7.35 6.47
N VAL A 54 8.10 6.96 5.22
CA VAL A 54 9.12 6.59 4.23
C VAL A 54 9.40 7.69 3.19
N SER A 55 8.63 8.77 3.22
CA SER A 55 8.65 9.89 2.28
C SER A 55 8.33 11.22 2.97
N GLY A 56 8.55 12.33 2.26
CA GLY A 56 7.88 13.61 2.56
C GLY A 56 6.36 13.50 2.43
N ASP A 57 5.65 14.58 2.75
CA ASP A 57 4.19 14.54 2.91
C ASP A 57 3.48 14.26 1.59
N ILE A 58 2.33 13.60 1.67
CA ILE A 58 1.45 13.38 0.52
C ILE A 58 0.69 14.66 0.15
N THR A 59 0.22 14.73 -1.10
CA THR A 59 -0.76 15.74 -1.57
C THR A 59 -1.77 15.04 -2.50
N PRO A 60 -3.04 15.49 -2.57
CA PRO A 60 -4.11 14.85 -3.36
C PRO A 60 -3.93 15.00 -4.88
N CYS A 61 -2.89 14.36 -5.41
CA CYS A 61 -2.60 14.28 -6.83
C CYS A 61 -2.01 12.91 -7.19
N TRP A 62 -2.14 12.51 -8.45
CA TRP A 62 -1.66 11.23 -8.94
C TRP A 62 -0.13 11.08 -8.90
N ASP A 63 0.60 11.83 -9.73
CA ASP A 63 2.06 11.74 -9.86
C ASP A 63 2.65 13.15 -9.98
N CYS A 64 2.52 13.94 -8.91
CA CYS A 64 3.00 15.32 -8.87
C CYS A 64 3.98 15.57 -7.72
N GLU A 65 4.58 16.75 -7.76
CA GLU A 65 5.35 17.31 -6.66
C GLU A 65 4.91 18.76 -6.48
N GLN A 66 4.49 19.11 -5.28
CA GLN A 66 3.97 20.45 -4.96
C GLN A 66 4.87 21.11 -3.94
N GLY A 67 5.41 22.28 -4.29
CA GLY A 67 6.29 23.06 -3.44
C GLY A 67 5.53 23.97 -2.48
N HIS A 68 6.01 24.05 -1.24
CA HIS A 68 5.46 24.84 -0.14
C HIS A 68 6.49 25.85 0.40
N GLY A 69 7.36 26.34 -0.48
CA GLY A 69 8.49 27.20 -0.14
C GLY A 69 9.74 26.39 0.24
N SER A 70 9.86 25.99 1.51
CA SER A 70 11.06 25.29 2.01
C SER A 70 11.02 23.77 1.88
N TRP A 71 9.89 23.19 1.47
CA TRP A 71 9.69 21.75 1.36
C TRP A 71 8.68 21.40 0.25
N PHE A 72 8.57 20.11 -0.07
CA PHE A 72 7.69 19.58 -1.12
C PHE A 72 6.82 18.45 -0.59
N SER A 73 5.58 18.41 -1.08
CA SER A 73 4.68 17.26 -0.96
C SER A 73 4.65 16.46 -2.26
N LEU A 74 4.27 15.19 -2.18
CA LEU A 74 4.39 14.20 -3.26
C LEU A 74 3.04 13.55 -3.56
N GLY A 75 2.77 13.30 -4.84
CA GLY A 75 1.59 12.56 -5.26
C GLY A 75 1.64 11.07 -4.89
N VAL A 76 0.48 10.43 -4.93
CA VAL A 76 0.25 9.02 -4.58
C VAL A 76 1.25 8.09 -5.26
N TRP A 77 1.34 8.17 -6.60
CA TRP A 77 2.18 7.26 -7.39
C TRP A 77 3.66 7.55 -7.20
N LYS A 78 4.02 8.80 -6.91
CA LYS A 78 5.40 9.21 -6.62
C LYS A 78 5.90 8.58 -5.33
N ILE A 79 5.07 8.60 -4.26
CA ILE A 79 5.39 7.97 -2.97
C ILE A 79 5.54 6.44 -3.14
N ILE A 80 4.59 5.78 -3.82
CA ILE A 80 4.64 4.32 -4.07
C ILE A 80 5.96 3.90 -4.74
N ASN A 81 6.51 4.73 -5.62
CA ASN A 81 7.73 4.45 -6.37
C ASN A 81 9.02 4.94 -5.70
N LEU A 82 8.93 5.74 -4.63
CA LEU A 82 10.06 6.48 -4.08
C LEU A 82 11.16 5.55 -3.53
N ARG A 83 10.76 4.48 -2.83
CA ARG A 83 11.70 3.62 -2.09
C ARG A 83 11.72 2.20 -2.65
N LYS A 84 12.93 1.69 -2.89
CA LYS A 84 13.18 0.30 -3.31
C LYS A 84 13.85 -0.45 -2.16
N GLY A 85 13.55 -1.74 -2.01
CA GLY A 85 14.23 -2.61 -1.06
C GLY A 85 13.81 -2.46 0.42
N ILE A 86 12.75 -1.71 0.71
CA ILE A 86 12.28 -1.49 2.10
C ILE A 86 11.25 -2.52 2.58
N ARG A 87 10.80 -3.45 1.72
CA ARG A 87 9.76 -4.44 2.02
C ARG A 87 10.09 -5.32 3.23
N SER A 88 11.35 -5.73 3.37
CA SER A 88 11.81 -6.61 4.45
C SER A 88 11.82 -5.92 5.83
N ALA A 89 11.73 -4.60 5.85
CA ALA A 89 11.67 -3.82 7.07
C ALA A 89 10.25 -3.67 7.62
N SER A 90 9.21 -4.02 6.86
CA SER A 90 7.81 -3.92 7.27
C SER A 90 7.24 -5.29 7.61
N GLY A 91 6.44 -5.37 8.68
CA GLY A 91 5.78 -6.59 9.12
C GLY A 91 5.06 -6.41 10.46
N PRO A 92 4.54 -7.49 11.06
CA PRO A 92 3.79 -7.41 12.32
C PRO A 92 4.52 -6.61 13.41
N GLY A 93 3.87 -5.51 13.84
CA GLY A 93 4.36 -4.61 14.90
C GLY A 93 5.27 -3.46 14.44
N HIS A 94 5.61 -3.36 13.15
CA HIS A 94 6.54 -2.37 12.62
C HIS A 94 6.29 -2.12 11.13
N TRP A 95 5.80 -0.94 10.75
CA TRP A 95 5.26 -0.70 9.41
C TRP A 95 5.96 0.45 8.67
N ASN A 96 6.21 0.26 7.37
CA ASN A 96 6.48 1.37 6.47
C ASN A 96 5.21 2.22 6.33
N ASP A 97 5.29 3.49 6.70
CA ASP A 97 4.18 4.45 6.61
C ASP A 97 4.32 5.31 5.36
N PHE A 98 3.38 5.13 4.43
CA PHE A 98 3.32 5.86 3.17
C PHE A 98 2.61 7.22 3.30
N ASP A 99 2.36 7.66 4.54
CA ASP A 99 1.58 8.84 4.93
C ASP A 99 0.07 8.60 4.96
N MET A 100 -0.66 9.60 5.47
CA MET A 100 -2.13 9.57 5.54
C MET A 100 -2.78 9.41 4.16
N MET A 101 -4.04 9.00 4.15
CA MET A 101 -4.80 8.84 2.92
C MET A 101 -5.52 10.14 2.52
N GLU A 102 -5.39 10.50 1.25
CA GLU A 102 -6.01 11.66 0.60
C GLU A 102 -7.36 11.33 -0.09
N VAL A 103 -7.93 10.16 0.21
CA VAL A 103 -9.19 9.69 -0.38
C VAL A 103 -10.32 10.68 -0.09
N GLY A 104 -10.91 11.26 -1.15
CA GLY A 104 -11.94 12.28 -1.04
C GLY A 104 -11.45 13.72 -0.89
N ASN A 105 -10.14 13.99 -0.99
CA ASN A 105 -9.57 15.34 -0.90
C ASN A 105 -9.32 16.03 -2.26
N GLY A 106 -9.81 15.48 -3.37
CA GLY A 106 -9.86 16.18 -4.67
C GLY A 106 -9.42 15.37 -5.89
N MET A 107 -8.89 14.16 -5.71
CA MET A 107 -8.60 13.25 -6.82
C MET A 107 -9.89 12.64 -7.40
N THR A 108 -9.78 12.03 -8.58
CA THR A 108 -10.91 11.30 -9.15
C THR A 108 -11.24 10.05 -8.33
N ALA A 109 -12.48 9.56 -8.40
CA ALA A 109 -12.86 8.32 -7.71
C ALA A 109 -12.03 7.09 -8.15
N ALA A 110 -11.50 7.10 -9.37
CA ALA A 110 -10.59 6.07 -9.86
C ALA A 110 -9.23 6.14 -9.14
N GLU A 111 -8.63 7.33 -9.10
CA GLU A 111 -7.36 7.56 -8.40
C GLU A 111 -7.48 7.29 -6.90
N ASP A 112 -8.59 7.68 -6.27
CA ASP A 112 -8.90 7.36 -4.87
C ASP A 112 -8.98 5.85 -4.62
N ARG A 113 -9.56 5.07 -5.54
CA ARG A 113 -9.54 3.60 -5.46
C ARG A 113 -8.12 3.07 -5.54
N VAL A 114 -7.31 3.52 -6.50
CA VAL A 114 -5.92 3.06 -6.59
C VAL A 114 -5.13 3.42 -5.33
N HIS A 115 -5.31 4.64 -4.82
CA HIS A 115 -4.64 5.09 -3.60
C HIS A 115 -4.97 4.18 -2.40
N PHE A 116 -6.26 3.92 -2.16
CA PHE A 116 -6.68 3.03 -1.07
C PHE A 116 -6.20 1.58 -1.28
N ALA A 117 -6.36 1.05 -2.49
CA ALA A 117 -5.89 -0.28 -2.86
C ALA A 117 -4.38 -0.44 -2.64
N MET A 118 -3.59 0.55 -3.05
CA MET A 118 -2.13 0.49 -2.93
C MET A 118 -1.67 0.64 -1.48
N TRP A 119 -2.31 1.47 -0.66
CA TRP A 119 -1.99 1.53 0.78
C TRP A 119 -2.31 0.20 1.47
N ALA A 120 -3.41 -0.44 1.09
CA ALA A 120 -3.75 -1.78 1.56
C ALA A 120 -2.73 -2.83 1.11
N MET A 121 -2.37 -2.84 -0.17
CA MET A 121 -1.38 -3.75 -0.74
C MET A 121 0.00 -3.55 -0.10
N LEU A 122 0.40 -2.31 0.15
CA LEU A 122 1.71 -1.99 0.73
C LEU A 122 1.78 -2.21 2.25
N ALA A 123 0.69 -2.67 2.88
CA ALA A 123 0.58 -2.79 4.34
C ALA A 123 0.92 -1.47 5.06
N SER A 124 0.56 -0.34 4.44
CA SER A 124 0.69 0.99 5.04
C SER A 124 -0.39 1.19 6.12
N PRO A 125 -0.16 2.01 7.15
CA PRO A 125 -1.23 2.48 8.02
C PRO A 125 -2.37 3.12 7.21
N LEU A 126 -3.61 2.76 7.52
CA LEU A 126 -4.81 3.33 6.89
C LEU A 126 -5.36 4.46 7.76
N ILE A 127 -4.66 5.61 7.77
CA ILE A 127 -5.07 6.80 8.52
C ILE A 127 -5.79 7.75 7.57
N MET A 128 -7.05 8.08 7.85
CA MET A 128 -7.86 8.98 7.03
C MET A 128 -7.41 10.44 7.19
N GLY A 129 -7.11 11.11 6.07
CA GLY A 129 -6.74 12.54 6.02
C GLY A 129 -7.87 13.47 5.56
N ASN A 130 -9.09 12.96 5.36
CA ASN A 130 -10.25 13.70 4.84
C ASN A 130 -11.21 14.16 5.94
N ASP A 131 -12.07 15.14 5.62
CA ASP A 131 -13.17 15.55 6.50
C ASP A 131 -14.37 14.60 6.39
N LEU A 132 -14.50 13.71 7.37
CA LEU A 132 -15.57 12.72 7.42
C LEU A 132 -16.97 13.31 7.58
N ARG A 133 -17.10 14.56 8.04
CA ARG A 133 -18.41 15.23 8.21
C ARG A 133 -19.05 15.58 6.88
N SER A 134 -18.24 15.71 5.83
CA SER A 134 -18.64 16.07 4.48
C SER A 134 -18.24 15.04 3.43
N ALA A 135 -17.81 13.85 3.83
CA ALA A 135 -17.39 12.80 2.90
C ALA A 135 -18.55 12.37 1.99
N SER A 136 -18.28 12.26 0.69
CA SER A 136 -19.26 11.77 -0.28
C SER A 136 -19.57 10.29 -0.07
N THR A 137 -20.70 9.81 -0.57
CA THR A 137 -21.02 8.37 -0.57
C THR A 137 -19.91 7.55 -1.23
N THR A 138 -19.38 8.00 -2.37
CA THR A 138 -18.27 7.35 -3.07
C THR A 138 -17.01 7.25 -2.20
N THR A 139 -16.66 8.34 -1.50
CA THR A 139 -15.53 8.37 -0.57
C THR A 139 -15.70 7.36 0.56
N LEU A 140 -16.90 7.31 1.15
CA LEU A 140 -17.21 6.36 2.22
C LEU A 140 -17.22 4.91 1.71
N GLU A 141 -17.75 4.64 0.52
CA GLU A 141 -17.73 3.31 -0.10
C GLU A 141 -16.30 2.79 -0.32
N ILE A 142 -15.38 3.67 -0.73
CA ILE A 142 -13.96 3.32 -0.86
C ILE A 142 -13.36 3.03 0.52
N LEU A 143 -13.47 3.98 1.46
CA LEU A 143 -12.83 3.90 2.78
C LEU A 143 -13.37 2.78 3.67
N THR A 144 -14.62 2.36 3.46
CA THR A 144 -15.29 1.30 4.25
C THR A 144 -15.31 -0.05 3.53
N ASN A 145 -14.57 -0.22 2.43
CA ASN A 145 -14.51 -1.50 1.74
C ASN A 145 -13.76 -2.55 2.58
N GLU A 146 -14.53 -3.35 3.32
CA GLU A 146 -14.03 -4.42 4.21
C GLU A 146 -13.12 -5.44 3.50
N GLU A 147 -13.34 -5.74 2.22
CA GLU A 147 -12.51 -6.70 1.48
C GLU A 147 -11.12 -6.12 1.20
N VAL A 148 -11.02 -4.82 0.91
CA VAL A 148 -9.73 -4.13 0.72
C VAL A 148 -9.03 -3.90 2.06
N ILE A 149 -9.77 -3.55 3.11
CA ILE A 149 -9.23 -3.46 4.48
C ILE A 149 -8.68 -4.83 4.93
N ALA A 150 -9.36 -5.93 4.62
CA ALA A 150 -8.88 -7.28 4.93
C ALA A 150 -7.57 -7.62 4.22
N VAL A 151 -7.31 -7.07 3.03
CA VAL A 151 -5.99 -7.17 2.39
C VAL A 151 -4.94 -6.45 3.23
N ASN A 152 -5.20 -5.23 3.71
CA ASN A 152 -4.27 -4.50 4.59
C ASN A 152 -4.02 -5.25 5.91
N GLN A 153 -5.08 -5.74 6.54
CA GLN A 153 -5.09 -6.37 7.87
C GLN A 153 -4.71 -7.85 7.87
N ASP A 154 -4.29 -8.41 6.71
CA ASP A 154 -3.87 -9.80 6.64
C ASP A 154 -2.74 -10.12 7.62
N SER A 155 -2.91 -11.23 8.34
CA SER A 155 -2.04 -11.63 9.47
C SER A 155 -0.56 -11.87 9.10
N LEU A 156 -0.23 -12.11 7.82
CA LEU A 156 1.18 -12.21 7.43
C LEU A 156 1.90 -10.86 7.47
N GLY A 157 1.17 -9.74 7.33
CA GLY A 157 1.75 -8.40 7.34
C GLY A 157 2.77 -8.14 6.22
N ILE A 158 2.74 -8.92 5.14
CA ILE A 158 3.73 -8.80 4.05
C ILE A 158 3.38 -7.61 3.16
N GLN A 159 4.20 -6.57 3.10
CA GLN A 159 4.05 -5.51 2.10
C GLN A 159 4.10 -6.08 0.67
N ALA A 160 3.23 -5.64 -0.26
CA ALA A 160 3.24 -6.08 -1.66
C ALA A 160 4.55 -5.78 -2.40
N PHE A 161 4.80 -6.50 -3.49
CA PHE A 161 5.88 -6.22 -4.44
C PHE A 161 5.33 -6.01 -5.85
N ARG A 162 6.11 -5.31 -6.67
CA ARG A 162 5.81 -5.17 -8.09
C ARG A 162 6.16 -6.48 -8.79
N PHE A 163 5.14 -7.16 -9.28
CA PHE A 163 5.27 -8.44 -9.97
C PHE A 163 5.59 -8.23 -11.45
N TYR A 164 4.95 -7.26 -12.09
CA TYR A 164 5.10 -7.01 -13.52
C TYR A 164 4.87 -5.53 -13.84
N LYS A 165 5.59 -5.02 -14.83
CA LYS A 165 5.34 -3.68 -15.37
C LYS A 165 5.67 -3.66 -16.86
N GLU A 166 4.72 -3.27 -17.68
CA GLU A 166 4.91 -3.08 -19.12
C GLU A 166 3.99 -1.96 -19.61
N GLY A 167 4.58 -0.95 -20.27
CA GLY A 167 3.84 0.24 -20.69
C GLY A 167 3.06 0.87 -19.53
N ASN A 168 1.75 1.01 -19.72
CA ASN A 168 0.84 1.58 -18.73
C ASN A 168 0.29 0.56 -17.72
N LEU A 169 0.59 -0.74 -17.86
CA LEU A 169 0.16 -1.76 -16.91
C LEU A 169 1.20 -1.96 -15.82
N ASP A 170 0.80 -1.77 -14.57
CA ASP A 170 1.62 -2.05 -13.38
C ASP A 170 0.89 -3.05 -12.47
N ILE A 171 1.47 -4.23 -12.27
CA ILE A 171 0.87 -5.33 -11.51
C ILE A 171 1.64 -5.52 -10.22
N TRP A 172 0.95 -5.38 -9.10
CA TRP A 172 1.47 -5.62 -7.76
C TRP A 172 0.87 -6.89 -7.17
N ALA A 173 1.68 -7.66 -6.47
CA ALA A 173 1.27 -8.92 -5.83
C ALA A 173 1.58 -8.88 -4.33
N LYS A 174 0.67 -9.47 -3.55
CA LYS A 174 0.80 -9.59 -2.09
C LYS A 174 0.41 -11.02 -1.68
N PRO A 175 1.37 -11.83 -1.19
CA PRO A 175 1.02 -13.08 -0.51
C PRO A 175 0.21 -12.77 0.75
N LEU A 176 -0.86 -13.53 0.95
CA LEU A 176 -1.73 -13.44 2.12
C LEU A 176 -1.66 -14.75 2.92
N SER A 177 -2.28 -14.74 4.10
CA SER A 177 -2.51 -15.95 4.88
C SER A 177 -3.37 -16.96 4.09
N ASN A 178 -3.41 -18.22 4.54
CA ASN A 178 -4.19 -19.31 3.93
C ASN A 178 -3.85 -19.62 2.46
N GLU A 179 -2.60 -19.40 2.04
CA GLU A 179 -2.13 -19.58 0.66
C GLU A 179 -2.85 -18.70 -0.38
N GLU A 180 -3.57 -17.67 0.08
CA GLU A 180 -4.24 -16.69 -0.76
C GLU A 180 -3.27 -15.62 -1.24
N TRP A 181 -3.66 -14.90 -2.29
CA TRP A 181 -2.86 -13.81 -2.86
C TRP A 181 -3.77 -12.65 -3.25
N ALA A 182 -3.33 -11.42 -3.03
CA ALA A 182 -3.95 -10.25 -3.66
C ALA A 182 -3.11 -9.78 -4.84
N PHE A 183 -3.78 -9.28 -5.88
CA PHE A 183 -3.16 -8.62 -7.01
C PHE A 183 -3.86 -7.30 -7.28
N CYS A 184 -3.08 -6.25 -7.53
CA CYS A 184 -3.59 -4.96 -7.98
C CYS A 184 -3.03 -4.71 -9.39
N PHE A 185 -3.92 -4.69 -10.38
CA PHE A 185 -3.60 -4.31 -11.75
C PHE A 185 -3.94 -2.83 -11.90
N VAL A 186 -2.94 -1.99 -12.07
CA VAL A 186 -3.12 -0.54 -12.18
C VAL A 186 -2.90 -0.11 -13.62
N ASN A 187 -3.82 0.70 -14.13
CA ASN A 187 -3.66 1.39 -15.41
C ASN A 187 -3.10 2.79 -15.17
N LEU A 188 -1.84 3.01 -15.56
CA LEU A 188 -1.14 4.29 -15.46
C LEU A 188 -1.41 5.23 -16.63
N GLY A 189 -2.19 4.79 -17.61
CA GLY A 189 -2.45 5.53 -18.83
C GLY A 189 -3.67 6.43 -18.72
N GLU A 190 -3.73 7.37 -19.65
CA GLU A 190 -4.82 8.33 -19.85
C GLU A 190 -6.00 7.75 -20.67
N GLN A 191 -5.98 6.44 -20.94
CA GLN A 191 -6.99 5.76 -21.76
C GLN A 191 -7.31 4.41 -21.13
N GLU A 192 -8.47 3.86 -21.48
CA GLU A 192 -8.88 2.52 -21.06
C GLU A 192 -7.85 1.45 -21.46
N LEU A 193 -7.51 0.57 -20.52
CA LEU A 193 -6.62 -0.57 -20.73
C LEU A 193 -7.43 -1.87 -20.78
N LYS A 194 -7.24 -2.63 -21.86
CA LYS A 194 -7.78 -3.99 -22.00
C LYS A 194 -6.76 -5.00 -21.52
N LEU A 195 -7.10 -5.70 -20.44
CA LEU A 195 -6.27 -6.72 -19.81
C LEU A 195 -6.59 -8.10 -20.39
N ASP A 196 -5.55 -8.85 -20.74
CA ASP A 196 -5.61 -10.30 -21.00
C ASP A 196 -4.43 -10.98 -20.30
N PHE A 197 -4.61 -11.31 -19.03
CA PHE A 197 -3.53 -11.82 -18.17
C PHE A 197 -3.55 -13.34 -18.07
N ASN A 198 -2.47 -13.98 -18.57
CA ASN A 198 -2.29 -15.42 -18.50
C ASN A 198 -1.52 -15.83 -17.23
N TRP A 199 -2.24 -16.37 -16.25
CA TRP A 199 -1.70 -16.87 -14.97
C TRP A 199 -0.58 -17.89 -15.10
N LYS A 200 -0.54 -18.66 -16.20
CA LYS A 200 0.42 -19.76 -16.39
C LYS A 200 1.66 -19.35 -17.18
N LYS A 201 1.71 -18.11 -17.68
CA LYS A 201 2.81 -17.59 -18.51
C LYS A 201 4.14 -17.61 -17.76
N GLU A 202 4.19 -17.02 -16.58
CA GLU A 202 5.38 -16.92 -15.73
C GLU A 202 5.08 -17.45 -14.32
N PRO A 203 6.08 -18.01 -13.61
CA PRO A 203 5.95 -18.31 -12.18
C PRO A 203 5.62 -17.04 -11.38
N ILE A 204 4.69 -17.16 -10.43
CA ILE A 204 4.35 -16.07 -9.51
C ILE A 204 4.89 -16.45 -8.14
N GLU A 205 5.96 -15.77 -7.73
CA GLU A 205 6.67 -16.05 -6.48
C GLU A 205 7.15 -14.77 -5.78
N ASP A 206 7.13 -14.81 -4.45
CA ASP A 206 7.76 -13.83 -3.58
C ASP A 206 9.02 -14.46 -2.97
N GLY A 207 10.16 -14.28 -3.65
CA GLY A 207 11.43 -14.85 -3.24
C GLY A 207 11.90 -14.39 -1.85
N LEU A 208 11.50 -13.18 -1.41
CA LEU A 208 11.87 -12.64 -0.10
C LEU A 208 11.23 -13.45 1.04
N TYR A 209 9.96 -13.82 0.87
CA TYR A 209 9.19 -14.55 1.88
C TYR A 209 8.97 -16.03 1.53
N LYS A 210 9.61 -16.53 0.47
CA LYS A 210 9.53 -17.91 -0.03
C LYS A 210 8.07 -18.36 -0.22
N ARG A 211 7.25 -17.50 -0.80
CA ARG A 211 5.84 -17.78 -1.12
C ARG A 211 5.69 -18.02 -2.61
N TYR A 212 4.92 -19.02 -2.98
CA TYR A 212 4.73 -19.44 -4.36
C TYR A 212 3.24 -19.62 -4.64
N LEU A 213 2.74 -18.95 -5.68
CA LEU A 213 1.37 -19.14 -6.14
C LEU A 213 1.35 -20.27 -7.19
N LYS A 214 0.88 -21.45 -6.77
CA LYS A 214 0.96 -22.68 -7.56
C LYS A 214 -0.24 -22.88 -8.48
N VAL A 215 -0.47 -21.96 -9.42
CA VAL A 215 -1.61 -21.97 -10.37
C VAL A 215 -1.58 -23.08 -11.42
N ARG A 216 -0.46 -23.81 -11.56
CA ARG A 216 -0.37 -25.02 -12.40
C ARG A 216 -0.85 -26.28 -11.67
N GLU A 217 -0.82 -26.28 -10.35
CA GLU A 217 -1.24 -27.39 -9.49
C GLU A 217 -2.64 -27.16 -8.92
N ASN A 218 -3.04 -25.91 -8.72
CA ASN A 218 -4.28 -25.53 -8.07
C ASN A 218 -5.04 -24.51 -8.92
N SER A 219 -6.38 -24.56 -8.87
CA SER A 219 -7.23 -23.48 -9.36
C SER A 219 -7.63 -22.57 -8.20
N PHE A 220 -7.63 -21.27 -8.46
CA PHE A 220 -8.07 -20.26 -7.50
C PHE A 220 -9.23 -19.49 -8.09
N THR A 221 -10.26 -19.24 -7.27
CA THR A 221 -11.34 -18.31 -7.59
C THR A 221 -10.80 -16.89 -7.53
N ILE A 222 -11.12 -16.09 -8.55
CA ILE A 222 -10.73 -14.69 -8.67
C ILE A 222 -11.88 -13.82 -8.16
N ARG A 223 -11.66 -13.14 -7.04
CA ARG A 223 -12.60 -12.23 -6.41
C ARG A 223 -12.20 -10.78 -6.70
N ASP A 224 -13.06 -9.99 -7.33
CA ASP A 224 -12.92 -8.53 -7.46
C ASP A 224 -13.42 -7.85 -6.19
N LEU A 225 -12.52 -7.11 -5.52
CA LEU A 225 -12.77 -6.57 -4.18
C LEU A 225 -13.61 -5.29 -4.21
N TYR A 226 -13.58 -4.52 -5.31
CA TYR A 226 -14.41 -3.32 -5.44
C TYR A 226 -15.80 -3.68 -5.93
N ARG A 227 -15.91 -4.58 -6.92
CA ARG A 227 -17.21 -5.06 -7.41
C ARG A 227 -17.90 -6.02 -6.45
N LYS A 228 -17.16 -6.55 -5.48
CA LYS A 228 -17.63 -7.60 -4.58
C LYS A 228 -18.26 -8.75 -5.38
N ALA A 229 -17.58 -9.18 -6.44
CA ALA A 229 -18.01 -10.28 -7.30
C ALA A 229 -16.88 -11.28 -7.58
N ASP A 230 -17.21 -12.57 -7.66
CA ASP A 230 -16.30 -13.55 -8.28
C ASP A 230 -16.36 -13.38 -9.79
N ILE A 231 -15.20 -13.24 -10.43
CA ILE A 231 -15.09 -12.87 -11.86
C ILE A 231 -14.41 -13.94 -12.71
N GLY A 232 -14.08 -15.10 -12.12
CA GLY A 232 -13.51 -16.24 -12.84
C GLY A 232 -12.57 -17.06 -11.98
N HIS A 233 -11.69 -17.81 -12.65
CA HIS A 233 -10.73 -18.71 -12.01
C HIS A 233 -9.39 -18.67 -12.74
N THR A 234 -8.30 -19.01 -12.06
CA THR A 234 -6.94 -19.03 -12.65
C THR A 234 -6.71 -20.13 -13.69
N GLY A 235 -7.73 -20.94 -13.97
CA GLY A 235 -7.73 -21.92 -15.06
C GLY A 235 -7.77 -21.28 -16.46
N SER A 236 -8.32 -20.07 -16.58
CA SER A 236 -8.40 -19.27 -17.80
C SER A 236 -7.67 -17.93 -17.63
N ASN A 237 -7.41 -17.22 -18.74
CA ASN A 237 -6.88 -15.87 -18.65
C ASN A 237 -7.86 -14.94 -17.93
N LEU A 238 -7.33 -13.99 -17.17
CA LEU A 238 -8.12 -12.89 -16.61
C LEU A 238 -8.29 -11.82 -17.69
N GLN A 239 -9.53 -11.67 -18.16
CA GLN A 239 -9.92 -10.58 -19.06
C GLN A 239 -10.65 -9.50 -18.28
N ALA A 240 -10.19 -8.26 -18.42
CA ALA A 240 -10.82 -7.12 -17.77
C ALA A 240 -10.56 -5.83 -18.54
N THR A 241 -11.33 -4.81 -18.21
CA THR A 241 -11.16 -3.46 -18.71
C THR A 241 -10.91 -2.54 -17.51
N ILE A 242 -9.83 -1.78 -17.55
CA ILE A 242 -9.43 -0.87 -16.45
C ILE A 242 -9.43 0.56 -16.99
N ALA A 243 -10.23 1.44 -16.39
CA ALA A 243 -10.30 2.85 -16.78
C ALA A 243 -8.97 3.57 -16.54
N GLN A 244 -8.83 4.79 -17.06
CA GLN A 244 -7.66 5.63 -16.84
C GLN A 244 -7.43 5.86 -15.33
N HIS A 245 -6.19 5.75 -14.88
CA HIS A 245 -5.79 5.90 -13.47
C HIS A 245 -6.64 5.10 -12.47
N ASP A 246 -7.17 3.96 -12.90
CA ASP A 246 -7.96 3.05 -12.07
C ASP A 246 -7.22 1.73 -11.84
N CYS A 247 -7.80 0.87 -11.00
CA CYS A 247 -7.28 -0.46 -10.75
C CYS A 247 -8.35 -1.55 -10.77
N LEU A 248 -7.90 -2.76 -11.08
CA LEU A 248 -8.58 -3.99 -10.72
C LEU A 248 -7.81 -4.59 -9.53
N LEU A 249 -8.39 -4.48 -8.34
CA LEU A 249 -7.89 -5.14 -7.13
C LEU A 249 -8.64 -6.45 -6.92
N ILE A 250 -7.91 -7.56 -6.95
CA ILE A 250 -8.45 -8.91 -6.79
C ILE A 250 -7.80 -9.66 -5.64
N LYS A 251 -8.53 -10.64 -5.11
CA LYS A 251 -8.02 -11.68 -4.24
C LYS A 251 -8.22 -13.05 -4.87
N LEU A 252 -7.18 -13.86 -4.86
CA LEU A 252 -7.20 -15.26 -5.23
C LEU A 252 -7.47 -16.09 -3.99
N ARG A 253 -8.53 -16.88 -4.05
CA ARG A 253 -8.94 -17.80 -2.99
C ARG A 253 -8.84 -19.22 -3.53
N LYS A 254 -8.19 -20.13 -2.79
CA LYS A 254 -8.08 -21.52 -3.23
C LYS A 254 -9.48 -22.09 -3.39
N THR A 255 -9.79 -22.65 -4.56
CA THR A 255 -11.07 -23.32 -4.77
C THR A 255 -11.04 -24.61 -3.94
N ASN A 256 -11.98 -24.76 -3.00
CA ASN A 256 -12.17 -26.01 -2.25
C ASN A 256 -12.61 -27.14 -3.17
#